data_AF-A0A2V6RPE1-F1
#
_entry.id   AF-A0A2V6RPE1-F1
#
_cell.length_a   1.000
_cell.length_b   1.000
_cell.length_c   1.000
_cell.angle_alpha   90.00
_cell.angle_beta   90.00
_cell.angle_gamma   90.00
#
_symmetry.space_group_name_H-M   'P 1'
#
loop_
_entity.id
_entity.type
_entity.pdbx_description
1 polymer ?
#
loop_
_entity_poly.entity_id
_entity_poly.type
_entity_poly.pdbx_seq_one_letter_code
_entity_poly.pdbx_strand_id
1 'polypeptide(L)'
;MRTPPFMLVSLLALAGLALVSPTGADAVTFTHGVASGEVTHGSAVLWTRVDQEAALTVDVSTDPRFEEPTLTETALASADSDFTARVIAAPLRPGQQYFFRWRDGASVSEVGTFKASSPA
;
A
#
# COMPACT_ATOMS: atom_id res chain seq x y z
N MET A 1 53.57 26.93 -9.62
CA MET A 1 53.34 27.86 -8.50
C MET A 1 52.23 28.84 -8.88
N ARG A 2 51.04 28.69 -8.30
CA ARG A 2 50.01 29.73 -8.12
C ARG A 2 48.89 29.15 -7.23
N THR A 3 48.88 29.55 -5.97
CA THR A 3 47.76 29.50 -5.02
C THR A 3 47.41 30.96 -4.67
N PRO A 4 46.33 31.26 -3.91
CA PRO A 4 44.93 30.78 -3.86
C PRO A 4 44.00 32.03 -3.91
N PRO A 5 42.89 32.22 -3.14
CA PRO A 5 41.84 31.35 -2.58
C PRO A 5 40.42 31.85 -2.95
N PHE A 6 39.39 31.00 -3.05
CA PHE A 6 38.00 31.50 -2.90
C PHE A 6 37.11 30.50 -2.15
N MET A 7 36.90 30.88 -0.89
CA MET A 7 35.68 30.77 -0.08
C MET A 7 34.93 29.44 -0.02
N LEU A 8 35.12 28.83 1.16
CA LEU A 8 34.12 28.11 1.95
C LEU A 8 32.74 28.81 1.93
N VAL A 9 31.69 28.08 1.57
CA VAL A 9 30.31 28.38 2.01
C VAL A 9 29.77 27.10 2.63
N SER A 10 29.84 27.04 3.96
CA SER A 10 29.06 26.10 4.76
C SER A 10 27.61 26.55 4.74
N LEU A 11 26.72 25.74 4.16
CA LEU A 11 25.28 25.89 4.35
C LEU A 11 24.83 24.86 5.40
N LEU A 12 24.72 25.32 6.64
CA LEU A 12 24.12 24.55 7.74
C LEU A 12 22.60 24.54 7.50
N ALA A 13 22.09 23.53 6.80
CA ALA A 13 20.65 23.33 6.65
C ALA A 13 20.10 22.78 7.97
N LEU A 14 19.63 23.68 8.84
CA LEU A 14 18.87 23.34 10.03
C LEU A 14 17.46 22.93 9.57
N ALA A 15 17.29 21.66 9.21
CA ALA A 15 15.97 21.10 8.95
C ALA A 15 15.22 21.02 10.27
N GLY A 16 14.24 21.91 10.46
CA GLY A 16 13.30 21.85 11.56
C GLY A 16 12.54 20.54 11.50
N LEU A 17 12.87 19.61 12.41
CA LEU A 17 12.10 18.41 12.62
C LEU A 17 10.79 18.82 13.31
N ALA A 18 9.76 19.10 12.52
CA ALA A 18 8.41 19.15 13.05
C ALA A 18 8.10 17.77 13.62
N LEU A 19 8.05 17.66 14.94
CA LEU A 19 7.43 16.53 15.63
C LEU A 19 5.93 16.60 15.32
N VAL A 20 5.53 16.08 14.16
CA VAL A 20 4.16 15.66 13.95
C VAL A 20 3.97 14.48 14.89
N SER A 21 3.37 14.74 16.04
CA SER A 21 2.78 13.66 16.83
C SER A 21 1.75 12.98 15.92
N PRO A 22 1.78 11.65 15.74
CA PRO A 22 0.65 10.97 15.16
C PRO A 22 -0.51 11.20 16.14
N THR A 23 -1.38 12.17 15.84
CA THR A 23 -2.74 12.14 16.38
C THR A 23 -3.24 10.77 15.98
N GLY A 24 -3.51 9.90 16.96
CA GLY A 24 -3.93 8.54 16.68
C GLY A 24 -5.12 8.62 15.73
N ALA A 25 -4.90 8.29 14.46
CA ALA A 25 -5.99 8.17 13.52
C ALA A 25 -6.87 7.07 14.09
N ASP A 26 -8.15 7.38 14.29
CA ASP A 26 -9.11 6.35 14.70
C ASP A 26 -9.02 5.19 13.71
N ALA A 27 -9.04 3.97 14.24
CA ALA A 27 -8.96 2.76 13.43
C ALA A 27 -10.09 2.76 12.39
N VAL A 28 -9.78 2.51 11.12
CA VAL A 28 -10.82 2.48 10.07
C VAL A 28 -11.73 1.27 10.23
N THR A 29 -12.97 1.43 9.78
CA THR A 29 -13.91 0.32 9.59
C THR A 29 -13.95 -0.07 8.12
N PHE A 30 -13.67 -1.34 7.80
CA PHE A 30 -13.91 -1.88 6.46
C PHE A 30 -15.41 -2.12 6.26
N THR A 31 -16.06 -1.27 5.47
CA THR A 31 -17.53 -1.22 5.40
C THR A 31 -18.13 -2.16 4.36
N HIS A 32 -17.36 -2.54 3.33
CA HIS A 32 -17.83 -3.33 2.19
C HIS A 32 -16.93 -4.53 1.89
N GLY A 33 -16.16 -4.97 2.87
CA GLY A 33 -15.25 -6.10 2.73
C GLY A 33 -14.13 -5.84 1.72
N VAL A 34 -13.72 -6.90 1.03
CA VAL A 34 -12.62 -6.87 0.06
C VAL A 34 -13.05 -7.48 -1.27
N ALA A 35 -12.48 -6.99 -2.37
CA ALA A 35 -12.78 -7.51 -3.71
C ALA A 35 -11.52 -7.61 -4.57
N SER A 36 -11.56 -8.55 -5.51
CA SER A 36 -10.56 -8.69 -6.58
C SER A 36 -11.26 -8.77 -7.93
N GLY A 37 -10.61 -8.28 -8.98
CA GLY A 37 -11.15 -8.25 -10.34
C GLY A 37 -10.07 -8.02 -11.38
N GLU A 38 -10.45 -7.97 -12.66
CA GLU A 38 -9.52 -7.78 -13.79
C GLU A 38 -8.29 -8.72 -13.71
N VAL A 39 -8.52 -9.98 -13.35
CA VAL A 39 -7.44 -10.93 -13.06
C VAL A 39 -6.85 -11.47 -14.37
N THR A 40 -5.58 -11.15 -14.60
CA THR A 40 -4.78 -11.65 -15.72
C THR A 40 -3.79 -12.71 -15.23
N HIS A 41 -2.91 -13.20 -16.12
CA HIS A 41 -1.83 -14.10 -15.73
C HIS A 41 -0.68 -13.40 -14.99
N GLY A 42 -0.65 -12.06 -14.97
CA GLY A 42 0.43 -11.27 -14.38
C GLY A 42 -0.01 -10.17 -13.43
N SER A 43 -1.31 -9.93 -13.29
CA SER A 43 -1.87 -8.87 -12.42
C SER A 43 -3.30 -9.17 -11.97
N ALA A 44 -3.71 -8.52 -10.89
CA ALA A 44 -5.10 -8.41 -10.46
C ALA A 44 -5.37 -7.01 -9.90
N VAL A 45 -6.59 -6.51 -10.06
CA VAL A 45 -7.02 -5.28 -9.39
C VAL A 45 -7.67 -5.66 -8.06
N LEU A 46 -7.21 -5.03 -6.98
CA LEU A 46 -7.73 -5.25 -5.62
C LEU A 46 -8.42 -3.98 -5.11
N TRP A 47 -9.51 -4.16 -4.39
CA TRP A 47 -10.33 -3.07 -3.87
C TRP A 47 -10.76 -3.31 -2.42
N THR A 48 -10.99 -2.22 -1.70
CA THR A 48 -11.76 -2.19 -0.44
C THR A 48 -12.36 -0.80 -0.24
N ARG A 49 -13.36 -0.68 0.64
CA ARG A 49 -13.94 0.60 1.05
C ARG A 49 -13.95 0.71 2.57
N VAL A 50 -13.58 1.88 3.05
CA VAL A 50 -13.58 2.24 4.48
C VAL A 50 -14.59 3.35 4.79
N ASP A 51 -14.74 3.71 6.05
CA ASP A 51 -15.69 4.71 6.55
C ASP A 51 -15.16 6.15 6.55
N GLN A 52 -13.86 6.34 6.32
CA GLN A 52 -13.19 7.64 6.33
C GLN A 52 -11.97 7.68 5.42
N GLU A 53 -11.34 8.84 5.26
CA GLU A 53 -10.08 8.94 4.51
C GLU A 53 -8.95 8.20 5.23
N ALA A 54 -8.23 7.36 4.50
CA ALA A 54 -7.14 6.58 5.07
C ALA A 54 -6.12 6.15 4.01
N ALA A 55 -4.85 6.17 4.37
CA ALA A 55 -3.80 5.48 3.63
C ALA A 55 -3.81 4.00 4.04
N LEU A 56 -4.21 3.13 3.12
CA LEU A 56 -4.30 1.70 3.36
C LEU A 56 -3.13 0.98 2.70
N THR A 57 -2.62 -0.02 3.39
CA THR A 57 -1.66 -0.99 2.86
C THR A 57 -2.40 -2.27 2.53
N VAL A 58 -2.11 -2.87 1.37
CA VAL A 58 -2.57 -4.21 1.01
C VAL A 58 -1.38 -5.15 0.97
N ASP A 59 -1.45 -6.22 1.75
CA ASP A 59 -0.52 -7.33 1.69
C ASP A 59 -1.12 -8.40 0.76
N VAL A 60 -0.32 -8.94 -0.17
CA VAL A 60 -0.72 -10.06 -1.02
C VAL A 60 0.31 -11.17 -0.88
N SER A 61 -0.14 -12.40 -0.65
CA SER A 61 0.73 -13.55 -0.38
C SER A 61 0.20 -14.83 -1.00
N THR A 62 1.09 -15.81 -1.21
CA THR A 62 0.71 -17.19 -1.51
C THR A 62 0.40 -18.01 -0.26
N ASP A 63 0.66 -17.47 0.93
CA ASP A 63 0.32 -18.07 2.23
C ASP A 63 -0.71 -17.17 2.95
N PRO A 64 -1.88 -17.69 3.38
CA PRO A 64 -2.90 -16.91 4.09
C PRO A 64 -2.47 -16.41 5.47
N ARG A 65 -1.29 -16.79 5.98
CA ARG A 65 -0.71 -16.26 7.23
C ARG A 65 -0.04 -14.91 7.07
N PHE A 66 0.36 -14.54 5.85
CA PHE A 66 1.04 -13.26 5.55
C PHE A 66 2.32 -13.01 6.37
N GLU A 67 3.06 -14.06 6.73
CA GLU A 67 4.34 -13.93 7.44
C GLU A 67 5.40 -13.23 6.55
N GLU A 68 5.41 -13.58 5.27
CA GLU A 68 6.22 -12.94 4.23
C GLU A 68 5.33 -12.66 3.01
N PRO A 69 4.69 -11.47 2.94
CA PRO A 69 3.89 -11.09 1.79
C PRO A 69 4.72 -11.12 0.50
N THR A 70 4.14 -11.68 -0.56
CA THR A 70 4.77 -11.69 -1.89
C THR A 70 4.90 -10.28 -2.46
N LEU A 71 3.93 -9.43 -2.18
CA LEU A 71 3.94 -8.01 -2.52
C LEU A 71 3.12 -7.22 -1.50
N THR A 72 3.49 -5.95 -1.36
CA THR A 72 2.82 -5.01 -0.47
C THR A 72 2.69 -3.68 -1.19
N GLU A 73 1.47 -3.18 -1.32
CA GLU A 73 1.18 -1.92 -2.00
C GLU A 73 0.42 -0.97 -1.07
N THR A 74 0.41 0.31 -1.40
CA THR A 74 -0.36 1.32 -0.65
C THR A 74 -1.32 2.06 -1.57
N ALA A 75 -2.49 2.41 -1.05
CA ALA A 75 -3.48 3.22 -1.75
C ALA A 75 -4.22 4.13 -0.77
N LEU A 76 -4.58 5.32 -1.25
CA LEU A 76 -5.40 6.26 -0.52
C LEU A 76 -6.88 5.96 -0.79
N ALA A 77 -7.65 5.73 0.28
CA ALA A 77 -9.09 5.91 0.27
C ALA A 77 -9.37 7.38 0.60
N SER A 78 -9.97 8.13 -0.33
CA SER A 78 -10.29 9.55 -0.15
C SER A 78 -11.77 9.82 -0.38
N ALA A 79 -12.26 10.99 0.02
CA ALA A 79 -13.63 11.38 -0.27
C ALA A 79 -13.94 11.38 -1.79
N ASP A 80 -12.96 11.74 -2.63
CA ASP A 80 -13.09 11.74 -4.09
C ASP A 80 -13.29 10.33 -4.68
N SER A 81 -12.79 9.29 -4.00
CA SER A 81 -12.98 7.89 -4.39
C SER A 81 -14.11 7.20 -3.61
N ASP A 82 -14.98 7.97 -2.94
CA ASP A 82 -15.99 7.44 -2.02
C ASP A 82 -15.39 6.49 -0.98
N PHE A 83 -14.24 6.88 -0.43
CA PHE A 83 -13.43 6.13 0.53
C PHE A 83 -13.03 4.73 0.06
N THR A 84 -12.91 4.55 -1.26
CA THR A 84 -12.48 3.29 -1.87
C THR A 84 -10.99 3.33 -2.18
N ALA A 85 -10.25 2.34 -1.67
CA ALA A 85 -8.85 2.12 -2.03
C ALA A 85 -8.77 1.07 -3.15
N ARG A 86 -7.82 1.29 -4.07
CA ARG A 86 -7.61 0.45 -5.25
C ARG A 86 -6.13 0.30 -5.55
N VAL A 87 -5.67 -0.92 -5.82
CA VAL A 87 -4.33 -1.17 -6.38
C VAL A 87 -4.38 -2.13 -7.56
N ILE A 88 -3.33 -2.12 -8.36
CA ILE A 88 -3.00 -3.21 -9.29
C ILE A 88 -1.89 -4.01 -8.63
N ALA A 89 -2.18 -5.25 -8.22
CA ALA A 89 -1.19 -6.17 -7.68
C ALA A 89 -0.44 -6.83 -8.84
N ALA A 90 0.84 -6.49 -9.01
CA ALA A 90 1.73 -7.02 -10.03
C ALA A 90 3.21 -6.91 -9.60
N PRO A 91 4.12 -7.75 -10.11
CA PRO A 91 3.87 -8.88 -11.00
C PRO A 91 3.35 -10.12 -10.25
N LEU A 92 2.54 -10.94 -10.93
CA LEU A 92 2.05 -12.22 -10.41
C LEU A 92 2.60 -13.42 -11.20
N ARG A 93 2.66 -14.58 -10.55
CA ARG A 93 2.96 -15.85 -11.22
C ARG A 93 1.67 -16.41 -11.87
N PRO A 94 1.69 -16.81 -13.16
CA PRO A 94 0.52 -17.38 -13.81
C PRO A 94 0.00 -18.64 -13.09
N GLY A 95 -1.32 -18.81 -13.02
CA GLY A 95 -1.96 -19.97 -12.41
C GLY A 95 -1.83 -20.06 -10.87
N GLN A 96 -1.17 -19.10 -10.23
CA GLN A 96 -0.92 -19.11 -8.78
C GLN A 96 -2.13 -18.59 -8.00
N GLN A 97 -2.47 -19.29 -6.92
CA GLN A 97 -3.43 -18.82 -5.92
C GLN A 97 -2.77 -17.79 -5.01
N TYR A 98 -3.46 -16.67 -4.79
CA TYR A 98 -3.06 -15.61 -3.87
C TYR A 98 -4.16 -15.31 -2.86
N PHE A 99 -3.74 -14.80 -1.71
CA PHE A 99 -4.54 -14.24 -0.63
C PHE A 99 -4.16 -12.78 -0.46
N PHE A 100 -5.10 -11.94 -0.07
CA PHE A 100 -4.82 -10.54 0.20
C PHE A 100 -5.63 -10.01 1.38
N ARG A 101 -5.09 -9.00 2.06
CA ARG A 101 -5.77 -8.27 3.14
C ARG A 101 -5.35 -6.81 3.11
N TRP A 102 -6.27 -5.92 3.49
CA TRP A 102 -6.02 -4.50 3.68
C TRP A 102 -5.80 -4.19 5.16
N ARG A 103 -5.01 -3.16 5.45
CA ARG A 103 -4.72 -2.70 6.81
C ARG A 103 -4.35 -1.22 6.85
N ASP A 104 -4.64 -0.56 7.96
CA ASP A 104 -4.28 0.84 8.25
C ASP A 104 -3.39 0.97 9.51
N GLY A 105 -2.70 -0.11 9.88
CA GLY A 105 -1.89 -0.20 11.09
C GLY A 105 -2.68 -0.63 12.33
N ALA A 106 -3.89 -0.10 12.55
CA ALA A 106 -4.74 -0.44 13.70
C ALA A 106 -5.82 -1.49 13.38
N SER A 107 -6.34 -1.46 12.15
CA SER A 107 -7.36 -2.34 11.60
C SER A 107 -6.81 -3.24 10.51
N VAL A 108 -7.43 -4.42 10.37
CA VAL A 108 -7.15 -5.39 9.31
C VAL A 108 -8.48 -5.87 8.74
N SER A 109 -8.59 -5.95 7.41
CA SER A 109 -9.79 -6.45 6.73
C SER A 109 -9.94 -7.96 6.86
N GLU A 110 -11.07 -8.50 6.39
CA GLU A 110 -11.15 -9.92 6.04
C GLU A 110 -10.12 -10.29 4.95
N VAL A 111 -9.83 -11.58 4.82
CA VAL A 111 -8.89 -12.09 3.81
C VAL A 111 -9.63 -12.41 2.53
N GLY A 112 -9.25 -11.73 1.45
CA GLY A 112 -9.70 -12.02 0.10
C GLY A 112 -8.80 -13.05 -0.59
N THR A 113 -9.29 -13.64 -1.67
CA THR A 113 -8.56 -14.66 -2.44
C THR A 113 -8.80 -14.49 -3.94
N PHE A 114 -7.77 -14.74 -4.75
CA PHE A 114 -7.89 -14.75 -6.21
C PHE A 114 -6.79 -15.63 -6.84
N LYS A 115 -7.08 -16.21 -8.01
CA LYS A 115 -6.13 -17.04 -8.74
C LYS A 115 -5.73 -16.34 -10.03
N ALA A 116 -4.44 -16.06 -10.20
CA ALA A 116 -3.92 -15.53 -11.45
C ALA A 116 -4.25 -16.48 -12.61
N SER A 117 -4.69 -15.92 -13.74
CA SER A 117 -5.06 -16.71 -14.91
C SER A 117 -3.86 -17.50 -15.44
N SER A 118 -4.11 -18.62 -16.10
CA SER A 118 -3.05 -19.29 -16.88
C SER A 118 -2.81 -18.52 -18.19
N PRO A 119 -1.61 -18.60 -18.78
CA PRO A 119 -1.40 -18.15 -20.16
C PRO A 119 -2.32 -18.96 -21.09
N ALA A 120 -2.81 -18.32 -22.15
CA ALA A 120 -3.60 -18.98 -23.20
C ALA A 120 -2.72 -19.86 -24.10
#